data_AF-A0A925F4X7-F1
#
_entry.id   AF-A0A925F4X7-F1
#
_cell.length_a   1.000
_cell.length_b   1.000
_cell.length_c   1.000
_cell.angle_alpha   90.00
_cell.angle_beta   90.00
_cell.angle_gamma   90.00
#
_symmetry.space_group_name_H-M   'P 1'
#
loop_
_entity.id
_entity.type
_entity.pdbx_description
1 polymer ?
#
loop_
_entity_poly.entity_id
_entity_poly.type
_entity_poly.pdbx_seq_one_letter_code
_entity_poly.pdbx_strand_id
1 'polypeptide(L)' 'MKDIKPDNSKIRESITTGLKLTFKKLLKAKRQSDGVFVFSENGIIKKIKASDIQE' A
#
# COMPACT_ATOMS: atom_id res chain seq x y z
N MET A 1 -7.03 24.14 28.97
CA MET A 1 -6.30 23.59 27.81
C MET A 1 -7.28 23.49 26.66
N LYS A 2 -6.96 23.98 25.46
CA LYS A 2 -7.80 23.76 24.27
C LYS A 2 -7.66 22.30 23.87
N ASP A 3 -8.76 21.57 23.79
CA ASP A 3 -8.80 20.23 23.22
C ASP A 3 -8.34 20.32 21.76
N ILE A 4 -7.09 19.95 21.50
CA ILE A 4 -6.59 19.72 20.15
C ILE A 4 -7.26 18.43 19.70
N LYS A 5 -8.48 18.51 19.19
CA LYS A 5 -9.10 17.39 18.49
C LYS A 5 -8.20 17.08 17.30
N PRO A 6 -7.56 15.91 17.23
CA PRO A 6 -6.77 15.55 16.06
C PRO A 6 -7.67 15.65 14.83
N ASP A 7 -7.19 16.39 13.83
CA ASP A 7 -7.87 16.46 12.55
C ASP A 7 -7.72 15.10 11.86
N ASN A 8 -8.76 14.27 11.99
CA ASN A 8 -8.80 12.92 11.47
C ASN A 8 -8.49 12.87 9.95
N SER A 9 -8.74 13.96 9.22
CA SER A 9 -8.40 14.05 7.80
C SER A 9 -6.88 14.03 7.58
N LYS A 10 -6.13 14.85 8.31
CA LYS A 10 -4.67 14.93 8.24
C LYS A 10 -3.98 13.64 8.66
N ILE A 11 -4.53 12.97 9.68
CA ILE A 11 -4.04 11.66 10.12
C ILE A 11 -4.26 10.63 9.01
N ARG A 12 -5.46 10.57 8.42
CA ARG A 12 -5.78 9.66 7.33
C ARG A 12 -4.91 9.89 6.10
N GLU A 13 -4.64 11.14 5.75
CA GLU A 13 -3.74 11.51 4.65
C GLU A 13 -2.30 11.06 4.91
N SER A 14 -1.81 11.26 6.14
CA SER A 14 -0.46 10.84 6.53
C SER A 14 -0.31 9.32 6.46
N ILE A 15 -1.29 8.57 6.97
CA ILE A 15 -1.33 7.10 6.88
C ILE A 15 -1.36 6.66 5.42
N THR A 16 -2.25 7.25 4.61
CA THR A 16 -2.39 6.93 3.18
C THR A 16 -1.07 7.16 2.43
N THR A 17 -0.39 8.27 2.74
CA THR A 17 0.90 8.62 2.14
C THR A 17 1.98 7.60 2.52
N GLY A 18 2.06 7.23 3.80
CA GLY A 18 2.98 6.20 4.27
C GLY A 18 2.76 4.84 3.62
N LEU A 19 1.49 4.42 3.48
CA LEU A 19 1.12 3.17 2.81
C LEU A 19 1.49 3.20 1.32
N LYS A 20 1.25 4.31 0.60
CA LYS A 20 1.66 4.48 -0.80
C LYS A 20 3.18 4.36 -0.97
N LEU A 21 3.96 5.05 -0.13
CA LEU A 21 5.42 5.00 -0.18
C LEU A 21 5.95 3.60 0.13
N THR A 22 5.36 2.92 1.11
CA THR A 22 5.73 1.55 1.48
C THR A 22 5.41 0.56 0.36
N PHE A 23 4.23 0.69 -0.24
CA PHE A 23 3.83 -0.14 -1.37
C PHE A 23 4.77 0.03 -2.56
N LYS A 24 5.16 1.26 -2.92
CA LYS A 24 6.15 1.53 -3.97
C LYS A 24 7.49 0.85 -3.70
N LYS A 25 8.00 0.93 -2.45
CA LYS A 25 9.25 0.25 -2.06
C LYS A 25 9.14 -1.27 -2.18
N LEU A 26 8.02 -1.84 -1.72
CA LEU A 26 7.77 -3.29 -1.80
C LEU A 26 7.64 -3.77 -3.25
N LEU A 27 6.92 -3.02 -4.09
CA LEU A 27 6.77 -3.29 -5.52
C LEU A 27 8.13 -3.31 -6.22
N LYS A 28 8.97 -2.30 -5.96
CA LYS A 28 10.34 -2.26 -6.48
C LYS A 28 11.16 -3.48 -6.06
N ALA A 29 11.15 -3.83 -4.77
CA ALA A 29 11.89 -4.98 -4.26
C ALA A 29 11.41 -6.32 -4.87
N LYS A 30 10.09 -6.49 -5.03
CA LYS A 30 9.52 -7.71 -5.64
C LYS A 30 9.78 -7.78 -7.16
N ARG A 31 9.78 -6.65 -7.88
CA ARG A 31 10.16 -6.63 -9.30
C ARG A 31 11.60 -7.12 -9.52
N GLN A 32 12.51 -6.77 -8.62
CA GLN A 32 13.92 -7.18 -8.69
C GLN A 32 14.12 -8.69 -8.51
N SER A 33 13.20 -9.38 -7.85
CA SER A 33 13.27 -10.82 -7.56
C SER A 33 12.26 -11.66 -8.34
N ASP A 34 11.65 -11.10 -9.40
CA ASP A 34 10.52 -11.71 -10.14
C ASP A 34 9.41 -12.22 -9.20
N GLY A 35 9.19 -11.47 -8.11
CA GLY A 35 8.28 -11.84 -7.03
C GLY A 35 6.81 -11.62 -7.39
N VAL A 36 5.94 -12.31 -6.66
CA VAL A 36 4.47 -12.19 -6.79
C VAL A 36 3.85 -11.47 -5.60
N PHE A 37 2.75 -10.79 -5.86
CA PHE A 37 1.79 -10.33 -4.86
C PHE A 37 0.60 -11.29 -4.81
N VAL A 38 0.05 -11.47 -3.62
CA VAL A 38 -1.12 -12.31 -3.39
C VAL A 38 -2.19 -11.45 -2.76
N PHE A 39 -3.31 -11.30 -3.45
CA PHE A 39 -4.45 -10.52 -3.00
C PHE A 39 -5.65 -11.44 -2.83
N SER A 40 -6.52 -11.13 -1.87
CA SER A 40 -7.85 -11.72 -1.79
C SER A 40 -8.85 -10.73 -2.34
N GLU A 41 -9.60 -11.14 -3.36
CA GLU A 41 -10.67 -10.33 -3.95
C GLU A 41 -11.93 -11.18 -3.99
N ASN A 42 -12.97 -10.76 -3.25
CA ASN A 42 -14.24 -11.48 -3.11
C ASN A 42 -14.07 -12.96 -2.70
N GLY A 43 -13.12 -13.23 -1.79
CA GLY A 43 -12.82 -14.59 -1.32
C GLY A 43 -11.96 -15.43 -2.28
N ILE A 44 -11.62 -14.89 -3.45
CA ILE A 44 -10.75 -15.55 -4.42
C ILE A 44 -9.32 -15.04 -4.26
N ILE A 45 -8.37 -15.96 -4.17
CA ILE A 45 -6.94 -15.62 -4.13
C ILE A 45 -6.44 -15.34 -5.54
N LYS A 46 -5.95 -14.13 -5.77
CA LYS A 46 -5.30 -13.70 -7.01
C LYS A 46 -3.81 -13.51 -6.79
N LYS A 47 -3.00 -14.18 -7.61
CA LYS A 47 -1.55 -14.00 -7.65
C LYS A 47 -1.20 -13.12 -8.85
N ILE A 48 -0.47 -12.03 -8.64
CA ILE A 48 -0.09 -11.07 -9.67
C ILE A 48 1.43 -10.93 -9.64
N LYS A 49 2.11 -11.05 -10.77
CA LYS A 49 3.55 -10.77 -10.80
C LYS A 49 3.80 -9.29 -10.54
N ALA A 50 4.86 -8.98 -9.81
CA ALA A 50 5.22 -7.59 -9.54
C ALA A 50 5.55 -6.80 -10.82
N SER A 51 5.96 -7.47 -11.90
CA SER A 51 6.15 -6.89 -13.23
C SER A 51 4.86 -6.34 -13.85
N ASP A 52 3.71 -6.92 -13.50
CA ASP A 52 2.44 -6.68 -14.20
C ASP A 52 1.63 -5.54 -13.56
N ILE A 53 2.04 -5.10 -12.35
CA ILE A 53 1.40 -3.98 -11.63
C ILE A 53 1.91 -2.67 -12.24
N GLN A 54 1.02 -1.79 -12.70
CA GLN A 54 1.37 -0.44 -13.16
C GLN A 54 1.51 0.52 -11.97
N GLU A 55 2.45 1.47 -12.06
CA GLU A 55 2.72 2.49 -11.02
C GLU A 55 2.17 3.87 -11.40
#